data_AF-A0A3A9JGM0-F1
#
_entry.id   AF-A0A3A9JGM0-F1
#
_cell.length_a   1.000
_cell.length_b   1.000
_cell.length_c   1.000
_cell.angle_alpha   90.00
_cell.angle_beta   90.00
_cell.angle_gamma   90.00
#
_symmetry.space_group_name_H-M   'P 1'
#
loop_
_entity.id
_entity.type
_entity.pdbx_description
1 polymer ?
#
loop_
_entity_poly.entity_id
_entity_poly.type
_entity_poly.pdbx_seq_one_letter_code
_entity_poly.pdbx_strand_id
1 'polypeptide(L)'
;MPCRPEDLPGVSPRALSTAWEAARAAAAAEHWGPHRTLLFQDGPALALADADAACWAEAVDRLAGLDTLPGLALCLRLLALVDLLGRARWMGGLFAIGRDGIEIHPALLAAAATQGLDVAGRFDESEMKRLLSGRIAGAPADRGAEAG
;
A
#
# COMPACT_ATOMS: atom_id res chain seq x y z
N MET A 1 -7.55 7.55 -20.32
CA MET A 1 -7.95 6.76 -19.14
C MET A 1 -6.82 5.80 -18.80
N PRO A 2 -6.54 5.52 -17.53
CA PRO A 2 -5.41 4.68 -17.12
C PRO A 2 -5.56 3.24 -17.65
N CYS A 3 -4.45 2.51 -17.81
CA CYS A 3 -4.44 1.08 -18.13
C CYS A 3 -5.13 0.24 -17.03
N ARG A 4 -5.30 -1.08 -17.24
CA ARG A 4 -5.97 -1.94 -16.25
C ARG A 4 -5.22 -1.97 -14.91
N PRO A 5 -5.88 -2.28 -13.77
CA PRO A 5 -5.24 -2.35 -12.46
C PRO A 5 -4.01 -3.28 -12.42
N GLU A 6 -4.09 -4.43 -13.10
CA GLU A 6 -3.00 -5.40 -13.23
C GLU A 6 -1.79 -4.88 -14.02
N ASP A 7 -2.00 -3.89 -14.90
CA ASP A 7 -0.96 -3.28 -15.73
C ASP A 7 -0.33 -2.04 -15.07
N LEU A 8 -0.75 -1.68 -13.85
CA LEU A 8 -0.23 -0.50 -13.17
C LEU A 8 1.23 -0.71 -12.75
N PRO A 9 2.12 0.25 -13.08
CA PRO A 9 3.55 0.11 -12.80
C PRO A 9 3.80 0.02 -11.30
N GLY A 10 4.87 -0.67 -10.92
CA GLY A 10 5.38 -0.62 -9.55
C GLY A 10 5.73 0.82 -9.13
N VAL A 11 5.64 1.09 -7.84
CA VAL A 11 5.98 2.39 -7.24
C VAL A 11 7.27 2.27 -6.44
N SER A 12 7.86 3.39 -6.03
CA SER A 12 8.99 3.33 -5.09
C SER A 12 8.49 2.99 -3.67
N PRO A 13 9.21 2.15 -2.90
CA PRO A 13 8.84 1.87 -1.50
C PRO A 13 8.79 3.14 -0.64
N ARG A 14 9.66 4.11 -0.95
CA ARG A 14 9.67 5.42 -0.29
C ARG A 14 8.40 6.21 -0.55
N ALA A 15 7.92 6.26 -1.80
CA ALA A 15 6.65 6.92 -2.12
C ALA A 15 5.47 6.25 -1.40
N LEU A 16 5.46 4.91 -1.34
CA LEU A 16 4.43 4.17 -0.61
C LEU A 16 4.47 4.44 0.90
N SER A 17 5.66 4.48 1.50
CA SER A 17 5.85 4.87 2.90
C SER A 17 5.37 6.29 3.18
N THR A 18 5.72 7.26 2.33
CA THR A 18 5.25 8.65 2.47
C THR A 18 3.73 8.77 2.31
N ALA A 19 3.14 8.04 1.37
CA ALA A 19 1.69 7.99 1.19
C ALA A 19 0.96 7.38 2.39
N TRP A 20 1.52 6.32 2.98
CA TRP A 20 1.02 5.71 4.21
C TRP A 20 0.99 6.71 5.37
N GLU A 21 2.11 7.39 5.64
CA GLU A 21 2.16 8.38 6.72
C GLU A 21 1.21 9.56 6.48
N ALA A 22 1.12 10.06 5.24
CA ALA A 22 0.21 11.14 4.88
C ALA A 22 -1.27 10.74 5.04
N ALA A 23 -1.64 9.53 4.60
CA ALA A 23 -2.99 9.01 4.75
C ALA A 23 -3.35 8.78 6.22
N ARG A 24 -2.42 8.24 7.02
CA ARG A 24 -2.61 8.08 8.46
C ARG A 24 -2.79 9.42 9.18
N ALA A 25 -1.99 10.43 8.84
CA ALA A 25 -2.15 11.76 9.41
C ALA A 25 -3.49 12.40 9.03
N ALA A 26 -3.95 12.21 7.78
CA ALA A 26 -5.26 12.69 7.34
C ALA A 26 -6.41 11.99 8.08
N ALA A 27 -6.34 10.66 8.24
CA ALA A 27 -7.34 9.88 8.97
C ALA A 27 -7.38 10.26 10.45
N ALA A 28 -6.23 10.43 11.10
CA ALA A 28 -6.14 10.86 12.50
C ALA A 28 -6.69 12.29 12.72
N ALA A 29 -6.63 13.13 11.70
CA ALA A 29 -7.21 14.48 11.71
C ALA A 29 -8.66 14.51 11.21
N GLU A 30 -9.29 13.35 10.99
CA GLU A 30 -10.67 13.22 10.47
C GLU A 30 -10.90 13.99 9.16
N HIS A 31 -9.86 14.11 8.33
CA HIS A 31 -9.96 14.75 7.02
C HIS A 31 -10.54 13.77 6.01
N TRP A 32 -11.86 13.60 6.07
CA TRP A 32 -12.62 12.77 5.14
C TRP A 32 -12.52 13.32 3.71
N GLY A 33 -12.20 12.43 2.77
CA GLY A 33 -12.18 12.74 1.34
C GLY A 33 -13.55 12.56 0.70
N PRO A 34 -13.81 13.17 -0.47
CA PRO A 34 -15.02 12.88 -1.21
C PRO A 34 -15.03 11.43 -1.70
N HIS A 35 -16.22 10.83 -1.73
CA HIS A 35 -16.44 9.57 -2.44
C HIS A 35 -16.06 9.77 -3.91
N ARG A 36 -15.31 8.83 -4.46
CA ARG A 36 -14.85 8.90 -5.85
C ARG A 36 -14.85 7.53 -6.51
N THR A 37 -14.99 7.51 -7.81
CA THR A 37 -14.88 6.29 -8.61
C THR A 37 -13.63 6.37 -9.48
N LEU A 38 -12.74 5.39 -9.33
CA LEU A 38 -11.59 5.22 -10.20
C LEU A 38 -12.02 4.41 -11.42
N LEU A 39 -11.77 4.95 -12.62
CA LEU A 39 -12.13 4.34 -13.89
C LEU A 39 -10.87 3.86 -14.61
N PHE A 40 -10.84 2.59 -14.97
CA PHE A 40 -9.74 1.96 -15.70
C PHE A 40 -10.18 1.64 -17.14
N GLN A 41 -9.26 1.78 -18.09
CA GLN A 41 -9.49 1.45 -19.50
C GLN A 41 -9.70 -0.06 -19.64
N ASP A 42 -10.84 -0.46 -20.20
CA ASP A 42 -11.21 -1.86 -20.39
C ASP A 42 -11.10 -2.70 -19.10
N GLY A 43 -11.28 -2.05 -17.95
CA GLY A 43 -11.16 -2.60 -16.60
C GLY A 43 -12.34 -2.18 -15.72
N PRO A 44 -12.40 -2.66 -14.46
CA PRO A 44 -13.54 -2.37 -13.60
C PRO A 44 -13.56 -0.90 -13.17
N ALA A 45 -14.74 -0.40 -12.82
CA ALA A 45 -14.87 0.82 -12.03
C ALA A 45 -14.72 0.46 -10.54
N LEU A 46 -13.77 1.11 -9.85
CA LEU A 46 -13.57 0.92 -8.42
C LEU A 46 -14.16 2.10 -7.66
N ALA A 47 -15.24 1.86 -6.93
CA ALA A 47 -15.87 2.86 -6.08
C ALA A 47 -15.18 2.93 -4.71
N LEU A 48 -14.63 4.10 -4.39
CA LEU A 48 -14.13 4.42 -3.06
C LEU A 48 -15.28 5.03 -2.26
N ALA A 49 -16.20 4.14 -1.85
CA ALA A 49 -17.43 4.50 -1.14
C ALA A 49 -17.29 4.42 0.40
N ASP A 50 -16.26 3.74 0.88
CA ASP A 50 -15.92 3.69 2.30
C ASP A 50 -15.16 4.96 2.73
N ALA A 51 -15.46 5.46 3.93
CA ALA A 51 -14.91 6.71 4.43
C ALA A 51 -13.39 6.66 4.61
N ASP A 52 -12.85 5.51 5.04
CA ASP A 52 -11.41 5.32 5.15
C ASP A 52 -10.79 5.30 3.76
N ALA A 53 -11.34 4.51 2.82
CA ALA A 53 -10.84 4.48 1.45
C ALA A 53 -10.84 5.86 0.78
N ALA A 54 -11.89 6.67 1.00
CA ALA A 54 -12.00 8.02 0.48
C ALA A 54 -11.00 9.00 1.13
N CYS A 55 -10.80 8.92 2.45
CA CYS A 55 -9.80 9.70 3.18
C CYS A 55 -8.37 9.40 2.68
N TRP A 56 -8.05 8.12 2.52
CA TRP A 56 -6.73 7.67 2.06
C TRP A 56 -6.45 8.11 0.62
N ALA A 57 -7.43 7.94 -0.27
CA ALA A 57 -7.30 8.37 -1.65
C ALA A 57 -7.13 9.89 -1.78
N GLU A 58 -7.85 10.68 -0.97
CA GLU A 58 -7.71 12.12 -0.92
C GLU A 58 -6.32 12.56 -0.42
N ALA A 59 -5.75 11.87 0.56
CA ALA A 59 -4.37 12.15 1.00
C ALA A 59 -3.35 11.88 -0.12
N VAL A 60 -3.53 10.80 -0.87
CA VAL A 60 -2.68 10.48 -2.03
C VAL A 60 -2.88 11.48 -3.16
N ASP A 61 -4.11 11.92 -3.42
CA ASP A 61 -4.43 12.90 -4.44
C ASP A 61 -3.68 14.22 -4.21
N ARG A 62 -3.70 14.73 -2.97
CA ARG A 62 -2.93 15.93 -2.59
C ARG A 62 -1.41 15.74 -2.69
N LEU A 63 -0.92 14.52 -2.51
CA LEU A 63 0.51 14.22 -2.55
C LEU A 63 1.05 14.01 -3.96
N ALA A 64 0.29 13.32 -4.82
CA ALA A 64 0.78 12.75 -6.08
C ALA A 64 -0.17 12.91 -7.28
N GLY A 65 -1.40 13.39 -7.07
CA GLY A 65 -2.42 13.57 -8.12
C GLY A 65 -2.97 12.26 -8.68
N LEU A 66 -4.25 11.96 -8.44
CA LEU A 66 -4.91 10.77 -8.98
C LEU A 66 -5.25 10.86 -10.48
N ASP A 67 -5.06 12.03 -11.08
CA ASP A 67 -5.12 12.23 -12.54
C ASP A 67 -3.87 11.69 -13.26
N THR A 68 -2.81 11.37 -12.50
CA THR A 68 -1.56 10.82 -13.03
C THR A 68 -1.51 9.29 -12.87
N LEU A 69 -0.88 8.60 -13.84
CA LEU A 69 -0.66 7.16 -13.75
C LEU A 69 0.15 6.75 -12.50
N PRO A 70 1.24 7.47 -12.12
CA PRO A 70 1.96 7.17 -10.88
C PRO A 70 1.13 7.38 -9.61
N GLY A 71 0.30 8.43 -9.55
CA GLY A 71 -0.57 8.68 -8.40
C GLY A 71 -1.68 7.64 -8.25
N LEU A 72 -2.27 7.21 -9.36
CA LEU A 72 -3.22 6.08 -9.40
C LEU A 72 -2.58 4.77 -8.93
N ALA A 73 -1.39 4.45 -9.44
CA ALA A 73 -0.64 3.25 -9.06
C ALA A 73 -0.27 3.25 -7.57
N LEU A 74 0.07 4.42 -7.03
CA LEU A 74 0.38 4.62 -5.62
C LEU A 74 -0.87 4.46 -4.74
N CYS A 75 -1.97 5.09 -5.14
CA CYS A 75 -3.25 5.04 -4.42
C CYS A 75 -3.77 3.61 -4.31
N LEU A 76 -3.85 2.88 -5.42
CA LEU A 76 -4.34 1.50 -5.37
C LEU A 76 -3.45 0.57 -4.56
N ARG A 77 -2.12 0.71 -4.64
CA ARG A 77 -1.21 -0.11 -3.83
C ARG A 77 -1.34 0.20 -2.34
N LEU A 78 -1.58 1.46 -1.99
CA LEU A 78 -1.82 1.85 -0.61
C LEU A 78 -3.12 1.22 -0.08
N LEU A 79 -4.23 1.34 -0.84
CA LEU A 79 -5.51 0.75 -0.47
C LEU A 79 -5.46 -0.78 -0.40
N ALA A 80 -4.79 -1.42 -1.35
CA ALA A 80 -4.55 -2.87 -1.36
C ALA A 80 -3.73 -3.32 -0.15
N LEU A 81 -2.79 -2.50 0.31
CA LEU A 81 -2.00 -2.78 1.51
C LEU A 81 -2.89 -2.72 2.77
N VAL A 82 -3.77 -1.72 2.88
CA VAL A 82 -4.74 -1.63 3.99
C VAL A 82 -5.70 -2.79 4.01
N ASP A 83 -6.30 -3.13 2.86
CA ASP A 83 -7.17 -4.30 2.72
C ASP A 83 -6.45 -5.57 3.17
N LEU A 84 -5.22 -5.77 2.69
CA LEU A 84 -4.39 -6.90 3.11
C LEU A 84 -4.22 -6.89 4.63
N LEU A 85 -3.82 -5.76 5.23
CA LEU A 85 -3.64 -5.59 6.68
C LEU A 85 -4.91 -5.94 7.49
N GLY A 86 -6.08 -5.61 6.96
CA GLY A 86 -7.36 -5.95 7.60
C GLY A 86 -7.74 -7.43 7.51
N ARG A 87 -7.32 -8.15 6.44
CA ARG A 87 -7.81 -9.53 6.17
C ARG A 87 -6.80 -10.65 6.44
N ALA A 88 -5.49 -10.40 6.28
CA ALA A 88 -4.47 -11.45 6.35
C ALA A 88 -3.93 -11.64 7.78
N ARG A 89 -4.52 -12.61 8.49
CA ARG A 89 -4.20 -12.93 9.90
C ARG A 89 -2.75 -13.35 10.16
N TRP A 90 -2.03 -13.80 9.13
CA TRP A 90 -0.64 -14.26 9.24
C TRP A 90 0.39 -13.12 9.31
N MET A 91 -0.03 -11.86 9.16
CA MET A 91 0.89 -10.71 9.18
C MET A 91 1.28 -10.25 10.59
N GLY A 92 0.90 -11.00 11.63
CA GLY A 92 1.38 -10.76 12.98
C GLY A 92 2.91 -10.71 13.00
N GLY A 93 3.48 -9.57 13.43
CA GLY A 93 4.92 -9.32 13.47
C GLY A 93 5.51 -8.59 12.24
N LEU A 94 4.72 -8.34 11.19
CA LEU A 94 5.12 -7.51 10.04
C LEU A 94 4.65 -6.06 10.12
N PHE A 95 3.89 -5.75 11.16
CA PHE A 95 3.58 -4.40 11.58
C PHE A 95 3.64 -4.37 13.11
N ALA A 96 4.12 -3.25 13.66
CA ALA A 96 4.14 -2.99 15.08
C ALA A 96 3.15 -1.89 15.41
N ILE A 97 2.40 -2.04 16.49
CA ILE A 97 1.57 -0.95 17.01
C ILE A 97 2.42 -0.23 18.07
N GLY A 98 3.04 0.88 17.67
CA GLY A 98 3.80 1.76 18.53
C GLY A 98 2.95 2.90 19.13
N ARG A 99 3.58 3.76 19.93
CA ARG A 99 2.93 4.94 20.53
C ARG A 99 2.41 5.94 19.49
N ASP A 100 3.08 6.01 18.34
CA ASP A 100 2.70 6.85 17.20
C ASP A 100 1.82 6.09 16.19
N GLY A 101 1.35 4.89 16.56
CA GLY A 101 0.45 4.01 15.81
C GLY A 101 1.16 2.90 15.05
N ILE A 102 0.58 2.47 13.92
CA ILE A 102 1.05 1.31 13.14
C ILE A 102 2.31 1.65 12.32
N GLU A 103 3.42 1.01 12.67
CA GLU A 103 4.68 0.99 11.92
C GLU A 103 4.72 -0.26 11.03
N ILE A 104 4.94 -0.07 9.72
CA ILE A 104 5.00 -1.16 8.75
C ILE A 104 6.44 -1.60 8.53
N HIS A 105 6.69 -2.91 8.56
CA HIS A 105 8.01 -3.47 8.28
C HIS A 105 8.47 -3.09 6.86
N PRO A 106 9.74 -2.64 6.65
CA PRO A 106 10.22 -2.16 5.35
C PRO A 106 10.14 -3.22 4.25
N ALA A 107 10.29 -4.51 4.58
CA ALA A 107 10.12 -5.59 3.62
C ALA A 107 8.68 -5.70 3.08
N LEU A 108 7.67 -5.37 3.90
CA LEU A 108 6.26 -5.34 3.48
C LEU A 108 6.01 -4.17 2.51
N LEU A 109 6.53 -2.98 2.83
CA LEU A 109 6.47 -1.84 1.91
C LEU A 109 7.18 -2.14 0.58
N ALA A 110 8.36 -2.76 0.62
CA ALA A 110 9.09 -3.13 -0.59
C ALA A 110 8.36 -4.19 -1.44
N ALA A 111 7.70 -5.15 -0.80
CA ALA A 111 6.88 -6.13 -1.51
C ALA A 111 5.64 -5.48 -2.15
N ALA A 112 4.87 -4.71 -1.38
CA ALA A 112 3.67 -4.00 -1.85
C ALA A 112 3.98 -3.00 -2.97
N ALA A 113 5.14 -2.34 -2.92
CA ALA A 113 5.56 -1.40 -3.95
C ALA A 113 5.77 -2.05 -5.33
N THR A 114 6.09 -3.35 -5.37
CA THR A 114 6.51 -4.05 -6.59
C THR A 114 5.53 -5.13 -7.05
N GLN A 115 4.75 -5.71 -6.15
CA GLN A 115 3.78 -6.74 -6.51
C GLN A 115 2.71 -6.18 -7.47
N GLY A 116 2.29 -7.01 -8.42
CA GLY A 116 1.13 -6.75 -9.25
C GLY A 116 -0.16 -6.73 -8.43
N LEU A 117 -1.15 -5.99 -8.91
CA LEU A 117 -2.52 -6.02 -8.40
C LEU A 117 -3.36 -7.00 -9.22
N ASP A 118 -4.38 -7.59 -8.61
CA ASP A 118 -5.42 -8.32 -9.34
C ASP A 118 -6.35 -7.34 -10.07
N VAL A 119 -7.28 -7.90 -10.85
CA VAL A 119 -8.29 -7.11 -11.59
C VAL A 119 -9.14 -6.22 -10.69
N ALA A 120 -9.28 -6.55 -9.40
CA ALA A 120 -10.03 -5.78 -8.42
C ALA A 120 -9.16 -4.76 -7.68
N GLY A 121 -7.89 -4.61 -8.06
CA GLY A 121 -6.94 -3.69 -7.42
C GLY A 121 -6.43 -4.19 -6.06
N ARG A 122 -6.41 -5.51 -5.80
CA ARG A 122 -5.94 -6.10 -4.54
C ARG A 122 -4.65 -6.89 -4.72
N PHE A 123 -3.92 -7.07 -3.62
CA PHE A 123 -2.77 -7.98 -3.59
C PHE A 123 -3.21 -9.44 -3.44
N ASP A 124 -2.60 -10.34 -4.20
CA ASP A 124 -2.69 -11.78 -3.92
C ASP A 124 -1.95 -12.10 -2.60
N GLU A 125 -2.65 -12.76 -1.69
CA GLU A 125 -2.14 -13.05 -0.35
C GLU A 125 -1.04 -14.12 -0.34
N SER A 126 -1.19 -15.15 -1.19
CA SER A 126 -0.25 -16.27 -1.26
C SER A 126 1.06 -15.83 -1.89
N GLU A 127 0.98 -15.02 -2.95
CA GLU A 127 2.13 -14.42 -3.59
C GLU A 127 2.85 -13.44 -2.65
N MET A 128 2.11 -12.60 -1.94
CA MET A 128 2.67 -11.66 -0.97
C MET A 128 3.43 -12.41 0.14
N LYS A 129 2.83 -13.47 0.69
CA LYS A 129 3.47 -14.31 1.69
C LYS A 129 4.76 -14.96 1.17
N ARG A 130 4.76 -15.45 -0.07
CA ARG A 130 5.95 -16.02 -0.72
C ARG A 130 7.06 -14.98 -0.89
N LEU A 131 6.70 -13.79 -1.38
CA LEU A 131 7.60 -12.66 -1.57
C LEU A 131 8.24 -12.19 -0.26
N LEU A 132 7.47 -12.15 0.83
CA LEU A 132 7.96 -11.76 2.15
C LEU A 132 8.85 -12.84 2.76
N SER A 133 8.47 -14.10 2.63
CA SER A 133 9.28 -15.22 3.11
C SER A 133 10.66 -15.20 2.45
N GLY A 134 10.73 -14.97 1.14
CA GLY A 134 12.00 -14.83 0.41
C GLY A 134 12.83 -13.61 0.83
N ARG A 135 12.20 -12.47 1.10
CA ARG A 135 12.89 -11.24 1.53
C ARG A 135 13.38 -11.28 2.97
N ILE A 136 12.61 -11.87 3.88
CA ILE A 136 12.98 -12.03 5.29
C ILE A 136 14.05 -13.10 5.44
N ALA A 137 13.94 -14.22 4.72
CA ALA A 137 14.98 -15.25 4.69
C ALA A 137 16.26 -14.78 3.98
N GLY A 138 16.13 -13.87 3.01
CA GLY A 138 17.26 -13.28 2.27
C GLY A 138 17.86 -12.03 2.91
N ALA A 139 17.24 -11.45 3.95
CA ALA A 139 17.87 -10.40 4.75
C ALA A 139 18.98 -11.06 5.56
N PRO A 140 20.27 -10.75 5.32
CA PRO A 140 21.30 -11.24 6.21
C PRO A 140 20.95 -10.78 7.62
N ALA A 141 20.99 -11.71 8.57
CA ALA A 141 20.97 -11.38 9.97
C ALA A 141 22.15 -10.44 10.22
N ASP A 142 21.91 -9.14 10.24
CA ASP A 142 22.82 -8.18 10.83
C ASP A 142 22.81 -8.47 12.33
N ARG A 143 23.62 -9.45 12.71
CA ARG A 143 23.86 -9.86 14.08
C ARG A 143 25.37 -9.87 14.26
N GLY A 144 25.86 -8.72 14.71
CA GLY A 144 27.02 -8.57 15.60
C GLY A 144 28.33 -9.23 15.17
N ALA A 145 29.25 -8.43 14.66
CA ALA A 145 30.68 -8.70 14.76
C ALA A 145 31.45 -7.39 14.91
N GLU A 146 31.18 -6.62 15.97
CA GLU A 146 32.22 -5.81 16.58
C GLU A 146 33.01 -6.73 17.51
N ALA A 147 34.00 -7.40 16.93
CA ALA A 147 34.99 -8.19 17.64
C ALA A 147 36.33 -7.44 17.59
N GLY A 148 36.94 -7.28 18.78
CA GLY A 148 38.37 -7.05 18.94
C GLY A 148 38.76 -5.63 19.31
#